data_AF-A0A815PHY4-F1
#
_entry.id   AF-A0A815PHY4-F1
#
_cell.length_a   1.000
_cell.length_b   1.000
_cell.length_c   1.000
_cell.angle_alpha   90.00
_cell.angle_beta   90.00
_cell.angle_gamma   90.00
#
_symmetry.space_group_name_H-M   'P 1'
#
loop_
_entity.id
_entity.type
_entity.pdbx_description
1 polymer ?
#
loop_
_entity_poly.entity_id
_entity_poly.type
_entity_poly.pdbx_seq_one_letter_code
_entity_poly.pdbx_strand_id
1 'polypeptide(L)'
;MSVLEAATQLSFWGPVVFFCIGVPAALFNVIIFLGFKTFRKSPSVYYVVGQSLFDVSVLLLVLLPVIPSVSLSVSSTSCKLGLFFGQVTVSGAMSFLCLTAFDRWACTSRSARIRRLNSNRIARYLVLFTFLFWS
;
A
#
# COMPACT_ATOMS: atom_id res chain seq x y z
N MET A 1 -28.87 4.69 20.75
CA MET A 1 -27.86 5.00 19.72
C MET A 1 -28.42 4.53 18.39
N SER A 2 -28.72 5.46 17.50
CA SER A 2 -29.24 5.14 16.17
C SER A 2 -28.10 4.62 15.28
N VAL A 3 -28.42 3.75 14.31
CA VAL A 3 -27.42 3.19 13.37
C VAL A 3 -26.68 4.30 12.61
N LEU A 4 -27.36 5.43 12.38
CA LEU A 4 -26.80 6.60 11.71
C LEU A 4 -25.69 7.28 12.52
N GLU A 5 -25.85 7.40 13.83
CA GLU A 5 -24.85 8.01 14.73
C GLU A 5 -23.59 7.14 14.85
N ALA A 6 -23.76 5.81 14.87
CA ALA A 6 -22.62 4.90 14.86
C ALA A 6 -21.84 5.00 13.54
N ALA A 7 -22.54 5.12 12.41
CA ALA A 7 -21.92 5.25 11.09
C ALA A 7 -21.14 6.55 10.93
N THR A 8 -21.65 7.68 11.45
CA THR A 8 -20.95 8.97 11.39
C THR A 8 -19.72 8.99 12.29
N GLN A 9 -19.81 8.43 13.50
CA GLN A 9 -18.66 8.29 14.39
C GLN A 9 -17.57 7.41 13.79
N LEU A 10 -17.93 6.26 13.21
CA LEU A 10 -16.96 5.36 12.57
C LEU A 10 -16.30 6.02 11.35
N SER A 11 -17.09 6.72 10.53
CA SER A 11 -16.61 7.41 9.33
C SER A 11 -15.66 8.57 9.66
N PHE A 12 -15.75 9.14 10.86
CA PHE A 12 -14.84 10.19 11.31
C PHE A 12 -13.61 9.61 12.02
N TRP A 13 -13.81 8.79 13.07
CA TRP A 13 -12.72 8.28 13.89
C TRP A 13 -11.89 7.20 13.21
N GLY A 14 -12.50 6.37 12.36
CA GLY A 14 -11.79 5.32 11.62
C GLY A 14 -10.64 5.90 10.79
N PRO A 15 -10.91 6.81 9.84
CA PRO A 15 -9.90 7.51 9.06
C PRO A 15 -8.81 8.18 9.88
N VAL A 16 -9.18 8.86 10.97
CA VAL A 16 -8.23 9.56 11.85
C VAL A 16 -7.25 8.57 12.50
N VAL A 17 -7.74 7.44 13.02
CA VAL A 17 -6.89 6.41 13.63
C VAL A 17 -5.95 5.79 12.59
N PHE A 18 -6.48 5.43 11.41
CA PHE A 18 -5.67 4.88 10.32
C PHE A 18 -4.62 5.88 9.82
N PHE A 19 -4.93 7.17 9.80
CA PHE A 19 -3.97 8.20 9.40
C PHE A 19 -2.84 8.34 10.45
N CYS A 20 -3.20 8.49 11.72
CA CYS A 20 -2.24 8.68 12.82
C CYS A 20 -1.31 7.49 13.03
N ILE A 21 -1.78 6.26 12.81
CA ILE A 21 -0.96 5.04 12.98
C ILE A 21 -0.31 4.63 11.65
N GLY A 22 -1.08 4.67 10.56
CA GLY A 22 -0.68 4.16 9.26
C GLY A 22 0.42 4.98 8.60
N VAL A 23 0.36 6.32 8.68
CA VAL A 23 1.39 7.18 8.05
C VAL A 23 2.76 6.97 8.72
N PRO A 24 2.90 7.04 10.06
CA PRO A 24 4.17 6.75 10.70
C PRO A 24 4.65 5.33 10.42
N ALA A 25 3.77 4.32 10.49
CA ALA A 25 4.15 2.93 10.25
C ALA A 25 4.71 2.72 8.84
N ALA A 26 4.02 3.26 7.82
CA ALA A 26 4.47 3.13 6.43
C ALA A 26 5.77 3.92 6.17
N LEU A 27 5.93 5.10 6.78
CA LEU A 27 7.18 5.86 6.71
C LEU A 27 8.34 5.12 7.39
N PHE A 28 8.12 4.53 8.57
CA PHE A 28 9.13 3.71 9.23
C PHE A 28 9.54 2.51 8.38
N ASN A 29 8.60 1.84 7.71
CA ASN A 29 8.93 0.76 6.78
C ASN A 29 9.85 1.26 5.67
N VAL A 30 9.50 2.36 5.01
CA VAL A 30 10.32 2.94 3.94
C VAL A 30 11.71 3.32 4.46
N ILE A 31 11.80 4.00 5.60
CA ILE A 31 13.06 4.45 6.21
C ILE A 31 13.93 3.25 6.63
N ILE A 32 13.38 2.24 7.29
CA ILE A 32 14.14 1.07 7.77
C ILE A 32 14.62 0.24 6.58
N PHE A 33 13.74 -0.07 5.64
CA PHE A 33 14.07 -0.96 4.52
C PHE A 33 14.99 -0.30 3.49
N LEU A 34 14.90 1.02 3.29
CA LEU A 34 15.87 1.75 2.47
C LEU A 34 17.14 2.08 3.27
N GLY A 35 17.05 2.48 4.53
CA GLY A 35 18.19 2.95 5.33
C GLY A 35 19.22 1.85 5.63
N PHE A 36 18.77 0.64 5.96
CA PHE A 36 19.67 -0.44 6.34
C PHE A 36 20.08 -1.31 5.15
N LYS A 37 21.37 -1.23 4.77
CA LYS A 37 21.97 -2.04 3.69
C LYS A 37 21.79 -3.55 3.88
N THR A 38 21.63 -4.01 5.12
CA THR A 38 21.42 -5.44 5.45
C THR A 38 20.11 -5.98 4.87
N PHE A 39 19.02 -5.21 4.92
CA PHE A 39 17.70 -5.66 4.43
C PHE A 39 17.61 -5.66 2.90
N ARG A 40 18.38 -4.81 2.21
CA ARG A 40 18.43 -4.75 0.73
C ARG A 40 18.94 -6.03 0.05
N LYS A 41 19.42 -7.01 0.82
CA LYS A 41 19.85 -8.32 0.32
C LYS A 41 18.69 -9.22 -0.08
N SER A 42 17.51 -9.05 0.53
CA SER A 42 16.32 -9.84 0.19
C SER A 42 15.46 -9.13 -0.85
N PRO A 43 15.06 -9.82 -1.94
CA PRO A 43 14.18 -9.26 -2.96
C PRO A 43 12.79 -8.89 -2.41
N SER A 44 12.30 -9.66 -1.42
CA SER A 44 11.01 -9.38 -0.75
C SER A 44 10.91 -7.98 -0.15
N VAL A 45 12.03 -7.38 0.25
CA VAL A 45 12.06 -6.03 0.83
C VAL A 45 11.65 -4.97 -0.18
N TYR A 46 11.94 -5.15 -1.47
CA TYR A 46 11.52 -4.20 -2.50
C TYR A 46 10.00 -4.21 -2.69
N TYR A 47 9.35 -5.36 -2.57
CA TYR A 47 7.88 -5.44 -2.64
C TYR A 47 7.22 -4.79 -1.42
N VAL A 48 7.77 -4.98 -0.22
CA VAL A 48 7.26 -4.35 1.01
C VAL A 48 7.40 -2.83 0.96
N VAL A 49 8.51 -2.32 0.42
CA VAL A 49 8.68 -0.87 0.18
C VAL A 49 7.67 -0.37 -0.85
N GLY A 50 7.46 -1.11 -1.94
CA GLY A 50 6.44 -0.79 -2.95
C GLY A 50 5.04 -0.72 -2.35
N GLN A 51 4.65 -1.72 -1.56
CA GLN A 51 3.40 -1.74 -0.82
C GLN A 51 3.28 -0.53 0.11
N SER A 52 4.33 -0.22 0.88
CA SER A 52 4.31 0.91 1.83
C SER A 52 4.11 2.26 1.13
N LEU A 53 4.63 2.43 -0.09
CA LEU A 53 4.40 3.63 -0.89
C LEU A 53 2.94 3.74 -1.37
N PHE A 54 2.34 2.62 -1.78
CA PHE A 54 0.91 2.58 -2.11
C PHE A 54 0.03 2.84 -0.88
N ASP A 55 0.38 2.28 0.28
CA ASP A 55 -0.32 2.52 1.55
C ASP A 55 -0.27 4.00 1.94
N VAL A 56 0.90 4.66 1.84
CA VAL A 56 1.00 6.13 2.05
C VAL A 56 0.13 6.90 1.06
N SER A 57 0.09 6.46 -0.20
CA SER A 57 -0.73 7.10 -1.24
C SER A 57 -2.24 6.98 -0.95
N VAL A 58 -2.72 5.83 -0.45
CA VAL A 58 -4.10 5.68 0.06
C VAL A 58 -4.37 6.69 1.16
N LEU A 59 -3.50 6.73 2.17
CA LEU A 59 -3.70 7.55 3.37
C LEU A 59 -3.77 9.04 3.02
N LEU A 60 -2.96 9.50 2.07
CA LEU A 60 -2.91 10.90 1.63
C LEU A 60 -4.00 11.26 0.62
N LEU A 61 -4.28 10.42 -0.38
CA LEU A 61 -5.19 10.79 -1.49
C LEU A 61 -6.64 10.41 -1.21
N VAL A 62 -6.89 9.41 -0.37
CA VAL A 62 -8.22 8.86 -0.12
C VAL A 62 -8.70 9.21 1.28
N LEU A 63 -7.86 9.03 2.31
CA LEU A 63 -8.26 9.20 3.69
C LEU A 63 -8.21 10.67 4.16
N LEU A 64 -7.14 11.40 3.82
CA LEU A 64 -6.97 12.80 4.22
C LEU A 64 -8.13 13.71 3.78
N PRO A 65 -8.69 13.61 2.55
CA PRO A 65 -9.84 14.42 2.13
C PRO A 65 -11.15 14.06 2.83
N VAL A 66 -11.27 12.84 3.38
CA VAL A 66 -12.48 12.34 4.07
C VAL A 66 -12.62 12.95 5.47
N ILE A 67 -11.49 13.25 6.14
CA ILE A 67 -11.47 13.81 7.49
C ILE A 67 -12.20 15.18 7.59
N PRO A 68 -11.93 16.18 6.72
CA PRO A 68 -12.61 17.47 6.77
C PRO A 68 -13.98 17.50 6.08
N SER A 69 -14.32 16.50 5.27
CA SER A 69 -15.52 16.53 4.41
C SER A 69 -16.81 16.05 5.08
N VAL A 70 -16.76 15.62 6.34
CA VAL A 70 -17.97 15.31 7.13
C VAL A 70 -18.89 16.54 7.30
N SER A 71 -18.40 17.75 7.01
CA SER A 71 -19.16 19.02 7.10
C SER A 71 -19.16 19.89 5.84
N LEU A 72 -18.45 19.52 4.76
CA LEU A 72 -18.37 20.29 3.52
C LEU A 72 -18.91 19.50 2.33
N SER A 73 -19.68 20.15 1.46
CA SER A 73 -20.22 19.59 0.23
C SER A 73 -19.09 19.15 -0.71
N VAL A 74 -18.71 17.87 -0.65
CA VAL A 74 -17.72 17.28 -1.55
C VAL A 74 -18.29 17.33 -2.96
N SER A 75 -17.55 17.96 -3.88
CA SER A 75 -17.89 17.90 -5.31
C SER A 75 -18.01 16.43 -5.75
N SER A 76 -19.04 16.10 -6.53
CA SER A 76 -19.23 14.75 -7.08
C SER A 76 -18.00 14.22 -7.82
N THR A 77 -17.18 15.13 -8.37
CA THR A 77 -15.91 14.82 -9.03
C THR A 77 -14.86 14.33 -8.03
N SER A 78 -14.69 15.00 -6.89
CA SER A 78 -13.72 14.62 -5.85
C SER A 78 -14.05 13.26 -5.22
N CYS A 79 -15.33 12.94 -5.03
CA CYS A 79 -15.75 11.63 -4.54
C CYS A 79 -15.40 10.49 -5.52
N LYS A 80 -15.64 10.69 -6.82
CA LYS A 80 -15.30 9.69 -7.86
C LYS A 80 -13.79 9.49 -8.01
N LEU A 81 -13.02 10.58 -7.96
CA LEU A 81 -11.56 10.51 -7.96
C LEU A 81 -11.04 9.77 -6.72
N GLY A 82 -11.59 10.05 -5.54
CA GLY A 82 -11.23 9.33 -4.31
C GLY A 82 -11.50 7.82 -4.41
N LEU A 83 -12.64 7.41 -4.95
CA LEU A 83 -12.96 5.99 -5.17
C LEU A 83 -12.02 5.34 -6.19
N PHE A 84 -11.74 6.02 -7.31
CA PHE A 84 -10.80 5.54 -8.32
C PHE A 84 -9.40 5.33 -7.73
N PHE A 85 -8.86 6.36 -7.06
CA PHE A 85 -7.55 6.26 -6.40
C PHE A 85 -7.54 5.20 -5.31
N GLY A 86 -8.61 5.07 -4.52
CA GLY A 86 -8.74 4.02 -3.52
C GLY A 86 -8.67 2.63 -4.12
N GLN A 87 -9.38 2.37 -5.21
CA GLN A 87 -9.36 1.06 -5.86
C GLN A 87 -8.00 0.75 -6.49
N VAL A 88 -7.39 1.73 -7.18
CA VAL A 88 -6.07 1.59 -7.78
C VAL A 88 -5.02 1.29 -6.72
N THR A 89 -5.03 2.04 -5.63
CA THR A 89 -4.00 1.93 -4.61
C THR A 89 -4.11 0.64 -3.78
N VAL A 90 -5.34 0.22 -3.42
CA VAL A 90 -5.58 -1.07 -2.75
C VAL A 90 -5.20 -2.25 -3.66
N SER A 91 -5.53 -2.18 -4.95
CA SER A 91 -5.19 -3.25 -5.90
C SER A 91 -3.68 -3.31 -6.17
N GLY A 92 -3.01 -2.16 -6.21
CA GLY A 92 -1.56 -2.05 -6.26
C GLY A 92 -0.90 -2.69 -5.04
N ALA A 93 -1.35 -2.35 -3.83
CA ALA A 93 -0.86 -2.95 -2.58
C ALA A 93 -1.05 -4.48 -2.56
N MET A 94 -2.22 -4.98 -2.97
CA MET A 94 -2.49 -6.42 -3.10
C MET A 94 -1.56 -7.09 -4.11
N SER A 95 -1.23 -6.43 -5.22
CA SER A 95 -0.27 -6.94 -6.20
C SER A 95 1.11 -7.17 -5.57
N PHE A 96 1.59 -6.27 -4.72
CA PHE A 96 2.84 -6.46 -3.97
C PHE A 96 2.79 -7.60 -2.96
N LEU A 97 1.64 -7.82 -2.31
CA LEU A 97 1.45 -8.98 -1.43
C LEU A 97 1.54 -10.29 -2.22
N CYS A 98 0.90 -10.37 -3.39
CA CYS A 98 1.00 -11.52 -4.28
C CYS A 98 2.45 -11.77 -4.76
N LEU A 99 3.17 -10.71 -5.14
CA LEU A 99 4.59 -10.82 -5.52
C LEU A 99 5.46 -11.29 -4.35
N THR A 100 5.18 -10.83 -3.13
CA THR A 100 5.88 -11.27 -1.92
C THR A 100 5.62 -12.75 -1.63
N ALA A 101 4.38 -13.22 -1.78
CA ALA A 101 4.04 -14.63 -1.62
C ALA A 101 4.73 -15.49 -2.68
N PHE A 102 4.76 -15.02 -3.93
CA PHE A 102 5.45 -15.70 -5.02
C PHE A 102 6.97 -15.78 -4.78
N ASP A 103 7.59 -14.72 -4.28
CA ASP A 103 9.01 -14.67 -3.90
C ASP A 103 9.33 -15.72 -2.83
N ARG A 104 8.47 -15.84 -1.81
CA ARG A 104 8.62 -16.82 -0.73
C ARG A 104 8.41 -18.25 -1.21
N TRP A 105 7.45 -18.47 -2.12
CA TRP A 105 7.29 -19.77 -2.78
C TRP A 105 8.49 -20.12 -3.67
N ALA A 106 9.02 -19.15 -4.41
CA ALA A 106 10.19 -19.36 -5.27
C ALA A 106 11.46 -19.68 -4.46
N CYS A 107 11.60 -19.08 -3.27
CA CYS A 107 12.66 -19.41 -2.30
C CYS A 107 12.63 -20.88 -1.85
N THR A 108 11.43 -21.41 -1.55
CA THR A 108 11.24 -22.75 -0.97
C THR A 108 11.10 -23.85 -2.01
N SER A 109 10.95 -23.49 -3.29
CA SER A 109 10.83 -24.44 -4.38
C SER A 109 12.07 -25.32 -4.54
N ARG A 110 11.85 -26.62 -4.83
CA ARG A 110 12.93 -27.60 -5.09
C ARG A 110 13.63 -27.37 -6.43
N SER A 111 13.01 -26.63 -7.36
CA SER A 111 13.58 -26.37 -8.68
C SER A 111 14.61 -25.25 -8.63
N ALA A 112 15.85 -25.56 -9.01
CA ALA A 112 16.93 -24.57 -9.12
C ALA A 112 16.61 -23.46 -10.14
N ARG A 113 15.82 -23.74 -11.18
CA ARG A 113 15.39 -22.75 -12.17
C ARG A 113 14.45 -21.72 -11.55
N ILE A 114 13.49 -22.17 -10.73
CA ILE A 114 12.54 -21.29 -10.03
C ILE A 114 13.28 -20.44 -8.99
N ARG A 115 14.21 -21.03 -8.24
CA ARG A 115 15.01 -20.30 -7.25
C ARG A 115 15.91 -19.21 -7.88
N ARG A 116 16.32 -19.35 -9.15
CA ARG A 116 17.07 -18.29 -9.87
C ARG A 116 16.21 -17.08 -10.21
N LEU A 117 14.89 -17.23 -10.30
CA LEU A 117 13.96 -16.10 -10.51
C LEU A 117 13.91 -15.17 -9.28
N ASN A 118 14.24 -15.71 -8.11
CA ASN A 118 14.36 -14.97 -6.85
C ASN A 118 15.65 -14.12 -6.84
N SER A 119 15.66 -13.04 -7.61
CA SER A 119 16.79 -12.13 -7.76
C SER A 119 16.37 -10.69 -7.52
N ASN A 120 17.21 -9.92 -6.84
CA ASN A 120 17.01 -8.49 -6.60
C ASN A 120 16.82 -7.68 -7.90
N ARG A 121 17.41 -8.12 -9.02
CA ARG A 121 17.22 -7.45 -10.31
C ARG A 121 15.79 -7.62 -10.81
N ILE A 122 15.28 -8.85 -10.81
CA ILE A 122 13.93 -9.20 -11.25
C ILE A 122 12.91 -8.51 -10.34
N ALA A 123 13.13 -8.51 -9.02
CA ALA A 123 12.26 -7.83 -8.07
C ALA A 123 12.11 -6.33 -8.35
N ARG A 124 13.20 -5.63 -8.69
CA ARG A 124 13.14 -4.20 -9.07
C ARG A 124 12.32 -3.96 -10.33
N TYR A 125 12.49 -4.81 -11.36
CA TYR A 125 11.69 -4.69 -12.59
C TYR A 125 10.22 -4.98 -12.33
N LEU A 126 9.89 -5.99 -11.52
CA LEU A 126 8.51 -6.30 -11.15
C LEU A 126 7.86 -5.18 -10.33
N VAL A 127 8.61 -4.55 -9.43
CA VAL A 127 8.13 -3.38 -8.68
C VAL A 127 7.83 -2.22 -9.65
N LEU A 128 8.76 -1.88 -10.54
CA LEU A 128 8.55 -0.82 -11.54
C LEU A 128 7.36 -1.12 -12.46
N PHE A 129 7.24 -2.36 -12.94
CA PHE A 129 6.11 -2.79 -13.76
C PHE A 129 4.78 -2.65 -13.02
N THR A 130 4.73 -3.06 -11.74
CA THR A 130 3.52 -2.94 -10.91
C THR A 130 3.16 -1.47 -10.67
N PHE A 131 4.15 -0.62 -10.43
CA PHE A 131 3.92 0.83 -10.34
C PHE A 131 3.35 1.40 -11.65
N LEU A 132 3.95 1.08 -12.79
CA LEU A 132 3.49 1.59 -14.10
C LEU A 132 2.13 1.05 -14.52
N PHE A 133 1.80 -0.18 -14.12
CA PHE A 133 0.50 -0.79 -14.44
C PHE A 133 -0.64 -0.14 -13.64
N TRP A 134 -0.37 0.30 -12.42
CA TRP A 134 -1.34 0.90 -11.51
C TRP A 134 -1.21 2.42 -11.38
N SER A 135 -0.32 3.09 -12.11
CA SER A 135 -0.22 4.56 -12.17
C SER A 135 -1.08 5.12 -13.28
#